data_AF-A0A2V5RKL0-F1
#
_entry.id   AF-A0A2V5RKL0-F1
#
_cell.length_a   1.000
_cell.length_b   1.000
_cell.length_c   1.000
_cell.angle_alpha   90.00
_cell.angle_beta   90.00
_cell.angle_gamma   90.00
#
_symmetry.space_group_name_H-M   'P 1'
#
loop_
_entity.id
_entity.type
_entity.pdbx_description
1 polymer ?
#
loop_
_entity_poly.entity_id
_entity_poly.type
_entity_poly.pdbx_seq_one_letter_code
_entity_poly.pdbx_strand_id
1 'polypeptide(L)' 'MRTINSIGDLRQQIHNDLRIQHPEWVLPNGESPMCDIYEARLTNLLALASGPSCDARAGMNSVSEIKSRPR' A
#
# COMPACT_ATOMS: atom_id res chain seq x y z
N MET A 1 10.36 22.53 -12.04
CA MET A 1 10.15 21.07 -11.92
C MET A 1 10.06 20.76 -10.44
N ARG A 2 8.92 20.29 -9.92
CA ARG A 2 8.86 19.89 -8.51
C ARG A 2 9.57 18.54 -8.39
N THR A 3 10.62 18.48 -7.59
CA THR A 3 11.30 17.22 -7.28
C THR A 3 10.47 16.50 -6.23
N ILE A 4 10.03 15.29 -6.53
CA ILE A 4 9.24 14.46 -5.62
C ILE A 4 10.22 13.58 -4.85
N ASN A 5 10.32 13.79 -3.54
CA ASN A 5 11.36 13.16 -2.72
C ASN A 5 10.85 11.96 -1.89
N SER A 6 9.53 11.73 -1.91
CA SER A 6 8.87 10.64 -1.20
C SER A 6 7.59 10.19 -1.92
N ILE A 7 7.20 8.94 -1.68
CA ILE A 7 5.88 8.41 -2.09
C ILE A 7 4.75 9.26 -1.47
N GLY A 8 4.95 9.81 -0.28
CA GLY A 8 3.99 10.73 0.35
C GLY A 8 3.79 12.02 -0.45
N ASP A 9 4.87 12.61 -0.94
CA ASP A 9 4.83 13.83 -1.75
C ASP A 9 4.10 13.58 -3.08
N LEU A 10 4.37 12.42 -3.70
CA LEU A 10 3.69 12.01 -4.93
C LEU A 10 2.18 11.88 -4.72
N ARG A 11 1.77 11.23 -3.62
CA ARG A 11 0.36 11.05 -3.28
C ARG A 11 -0.34 12.38 -3.08
N GLN A 12 0.29 13.31 -2.35
CA GLN A 12 -0.29 14.63 -2.11
C GLN A 12 -0.43 15.43 -3.40
N GLN A 13 0.57 15.33 -4.30
CA GLN A 13 0.49 15.99 -5.60
C GLN A 13 -0.66 15.45 -6.44
N ILE A 14 -0.78 14.12 -6.55
CA ILE A 14 -1.90 13.48 -7.29
C ILE A 14 -3.24 13.88 -6.68
N HIS A 15 -3.36 13.91 -5.35
CA HIS A 15 -4.59 14.33 -4.67
C HIS A 15 -4.98 15.76 -5.03
N ASN A 16 -4.02 16.69 -4.99
CA ASN A 16 -4.27 18.09 -5.34
C ASN A 16 -4.62 18.27 -6.82
N ASP A 17 -3.89 17.59 -7.70
CA ASP A 17 -4.12 17.67 -9.15
C ASP A 17 -5.50 17.12 -9.52
N LEU A 18 -5.95 16.03 -8.89
CA LEU A 18 -7.30 15.47 -9.09
C LEU A 18 -8.40 16.47 -8.70
N ARG A 19 -8.26 17.20 -7.60
CA ARG A 19 -9.24 18.21 -7.17
C ARG A 19 -9.31 19.42 -8.11
N ILE A 20 -8.18 19.78 -8.72
CA ILE A 20 -8.10 20.86 -9.70
C ILE A 20 -8.73 20.42 -11.03
N GLN A 21 -8.49 19.18 -11.45
CA GLN A 21 -9.05 18.61 -12.68
C GLN A 21 -10.54 18.31 -12.58
N HIS A 22 -11.00 17.90 -11.40
CA HIS A 22 -12.39 17.51 -11.12
C HIS A 22 -13.00 18.35 -10.00
N PRO A 23 -13.22 19.66 -10.22
CA PRO A 23 -13.89 20.50 -9.25
C PRO A 23 -15.31 20.01 -8.94
N GLU A 24 -15.96 19.27 -9.85
CA GLU A 24 -17.29 18.68 -9.66
C GLU A 24 -17.33 17.58 -8.60
N TRP A 25 -16.19 17.00 -8.23
CA TRP A 25 -16.11 16.02 -7.14
C TRP A 25 -15.99 16.70 -5.77
N VAL A 26 -15.64 17.98 -5.73
CA VAL A 26 -15.48 18.75 -4.50
C VAL A 26 -16.85 19.29 -4.07
N LEU A 27 -17.31 18.80 -2.93
CA LEU A 27 -18.54 19.24 -2.29
C LEU A 27 -18.40 20.67 -1.72
N PRO A 28 -19.51 21.36 -1.42
CA PRO A 28 -19.48 22.72 -0.85
C PRO A 28 -18.75 22.83 0.49
N ASN A 29 -18.66 21.73 1.25
CA ASN A 29 -17.90 21.64 2.49
C ASN A 29 -16.39 21.44 2.26
N GLY A 30 -15.94 21.34 1.01
CA GLY A 30 -14.56 21.10 0.64
C GLY A 30 -14.14 19.63 0.67
N GLU A 31 -15.02 18.69 0.97
CA GLU A 31 -14.70 17.26 0.89
C GLU A 31 -14.83 16.75 -0.54
N SER A 32 -14.11 15.68 -0.86
CA SER A 32 -14.25 15.00 -2.15
C SER A 32 -14.19 13.49 -1.91
N PRO A 33 -15.34 12.84 -1.65
CA PRO A 33 -15.40 11.40 -1.40
C PRO A 33 -14.79 10.57 -2.55
N MET A 34 -14.85 11.10 -3.78
CA MET A 34 -14.18 10.48 -4.93
C MET A 34 -12.66 10.53 -4.82
N CYS A 35 -12.08 11.65 -4.38
CA CYS A 35 -10.64 11.73 -4.13
C CYS A 35 -10.20 10.74 -3.05
N ASP A 36 -11.01 10.54 -2.00
CA ASP A 36 -10.72 9.58 -0.94
C ASP A 36 -10.69 8.12 -1.46
N ILE A 37 -11.62 7.78 -2.36
CA ILE A 37 -11.63 6.47 -3.04
C ILE A 37 -10.34 6.27 -3.87
N TYR A 38 -9.92 7.29 -4.62
CA TYR A 38 -8.68 7.22 -5.40
C TYR A 38 -7.45 7.07 -4.50
N GLU A 39 -7.42 7.78 -3.38
CA GLU A 39 -6.34 7.69 -2.41
C GLU A 39 -6.23 6.30 -1.76
N ALA A 40 -7.36 5.72 -1.37
CA ALA A 40 -7.42 4.37 -0.81
C ALA A 40 -6.92 3.33 -1.83
N ARG A 41 -7.36 3.44 -3.09
CA ARG A 41 -6.90 2.56 -4.18
C ARG A 41 -5.41 2.72 -4.45
N LEU A 42 -4.90 3.95 -4.50
CA LEU A 42 -3.49 4.23 -4.71
C LEU A 42 -2.63 3.66 -3.59
N THR A 43 -3.05 3.80 -2.34
CA THR A 43 -2.37 3.23 -1.17
C THR A 43 -2.26 1.71 -1.27
N ASN A 44 -3.35 1.03 -1.65
CA ASN A 44 -3.35 -0.41 -1.85
C ASN A 44 -2.42 -0.84 -2.98
N LEU A 45 -2.43 -0.14 -4.12
CA LEU A 45 -1.52 -0.45 -5.24
C LEU A 45 -0.05 -0.26 -4.85
N LEU A 46 0.27 0.78 -4.08
CA LEU A 46 1.63 1.01 -3.58
C LEU A 46 2.04 -0.05 -2.56
N ALA A 47 1.13 -0.50 -1.69
CA ALA A 47 1.40 -1.60 -0.77
C ALA A 47 1.67 -2.92 -1.51
N LEU A 48 0.92 -3.20 -2.59
CA LEU A 48 1.15 -4.35 -3.46
C LEU A 48 2.49 -4.25 -4.21
N ALA A 49 2.81 -3.06 -4.73
CA ALA A 49 4.08 -2.80 -5.43
C ALA A 49 5.29 -2.86 -4.50
N SER A 50 5.12 -2.52 -3.22
CA SER A 50 6.17 -2.62 -2.21
C SER A 50 6.49 -4.08 -1.83
N GLY A 51 5.56 -5.01 -2.08
CA GLY A 51 5.68 -6.44 -1.80
C GLY A 51 5.89 -6.78 -0.30
N PRO A 52 5.56 -8.00 0.16
CA PRO A 52 6.26 -8.53 1.31
C PRO A 52 7.72 -8.72 0.88
N SER A 53 8.67 -8.09 1.59
CA SER A 53 10.09 -8.42 1.45
C SER A 53 10.22 -9.94 1.46
N CYS A 54 10.84 -10.50 0.43
CA CYS A 54 11.04 -11.93 0.27
C CYS A 54 12.12 -12.47 1.22
N ASP A 55 12.00 -12.20 2.53
CA ASP A 55 12.84 -12.80 3.58
C ASP A 55 12.13 -13.92 4.34
N ALA A 56 10.87 -14.23 4.00
CA ALA A 56 10.15 -15.34 4.62
C ALA A 56 10.40 -16.67 3.89
N ARG A 57 11.65 -17.11 3.82
CA ARG A 57 11.96 -18.55 3.61
C ARG A 57 11.98 -19.27 4.97
N ALA A 58 10.95 -19.08 5.79
CA ALA A 58 10.69 -19.90 6.96
C ALA A 58 10.02 -21.20 6.50
N GLY A 59 10.81 -22.07 5.86
CA GLY A 59 10.43 -23.45 5.57
C GLY A 59 10.44 -24.25 6.87
N MET A 60 9.33 -24.21 7.60
CA MET A 60 9.04 -25.19 8.64
C MET A 60 8.61 -26.50 7.97
N ASN A 61 8.99 -27.63 8.58
CA ASN A 61 8.58 -29.03 8.36
C ASN A 61 9.57 -29.97 7.62
N SER A 62 10.44 -30.64 8.38
CA SER A 62 10.57 -32.12 8.39
C SER A 62 11.78 -32.59 9.19
N VAL A 63 11.53 -33.15 10.38
CA VAL A 63 12.00 -34.49 10.78
C VAL A 63 11.19 -34.83 12.03
N SER A 64 10.22 -35.73 11.84
CA SER A 64 9.55 -36.39 12.95
C SER A 64 10.57 -37.27 13.66
N GLU A 65 10.86 -36.89 14.90
CA GLU A 65 11.68 -37.60 15.86
C GLU A 65 11.12 -39.01 16.09
N ILE A 66 11.80 -40.01 15.54
CA ILE A 66 11.47 -41.42 15.75
C ILE A 66 11.95 -41.78 17.17
N LYS A 67 11.02 -41.65 18.11
CA LYS A 67 11.11 -41.99 19.53
C LYS A 67 11.97 -43.23 19.80
N SER A 68 13.08 -43.02 20.49
CA SER A 68 13.90 -44.03 21.17
C SER A 68 13.07 -45.04 21.96
N ARG A 69 13.38 -46.33 21.82
CA ARG A 69 13.10 -47.39 22.81
C ARG A 69 14.44 -47.89 23.35
N PRO A 70 14.71 -47.87 24.66
CA PRO A 70 15.85 -48.60 25.20
C PRO A 70 15.52 -50.09 25.31
N ARG A 71 16.57 -50.90 25.17
CA ARG A 71 16.59 -52.35 25.37
C ARG A 71 16.87 -52.68 26.83
#